data_AF-A0A498HMX3-F1
#
_entry.id   AF-A0A498HMX3-F1
#
_cell.length_a   1.000
_cell.length_b   1.000
_cell.length_c   1.000
_cell.angle_alpha   90.00
_cell.angle_beta   90.00
_cell.angle_gamma   90.00
#
_symmetry.space_group_name_H-M   'P 1'
#
loop_
_entity.id
_entity.type
_entity.pdbx_description
1 polymer ?
#
loop_
_entity_poly.entity_id
_entity_poly.type
_entity_poly.pdbx_seq_one_letter_code
_entity_poly.pdbx_strand_id
1 'polypeptide(L)'
;MAATISAVGDELGVRSTAMGDNYGDRRSELKAFDDTKAGVKGLLDAGFTKIPRIFYCPSRHDHETEAAGEQAMLSIPVIDLQGIHQNDPASRPRVIDEVRFASEKWGFFQVVNHGIPVEVLNQMIDGVREFHELDIELKKEFYSRDFARKVFFMSNRDMYHSLEANWKDTLVCYVAPDPPKPEELPSVCREIVNDYSKQVMDLGFILFELLSEALGLNSNHLKNMDCAEGLIQLCHYYPACPEPDLTLGTGKHTDGTFITILLQDQTGGLEVLYDNRWVNVPPKDGALLVNIGDFLQASCYTKIIFNSYFSITLPLMNSEVQTNIQTTTKKKSTHSKVFRFFT
;
A
#
# COMPACT_ATOMS: atom_id res chain seq x y z
N MET A 1 17.88 19.86 -17.12
CA MET A 1 16.99 18.86 -16.48
C MET A 1 15.80 18.51 -17.36
N ALA A 2 14.96 19.48 -17.74
CA ALA A 2 13.92 19.30 -18.77
C ALA A 2 14.50 18.67 -20.06
N ALA A 3 15.70 19.07 -20.47
CA ALA A 3 16.40 18.46 -21.61
C ALA A 3 16.76 16.97 -21.45
N THR A 4 17.03 16.50 -20.22
CA THR A 4 17.39 15.09 -19.96
C THR A 4 16.13 14.22 -19.94
N ILE A 5 15.05 14.67 -19.29
CA ILE A 5 13.76 13.95 -19.28
C ILE A 5 13.08 14.05 -20.67
N SER A 6 13.25 15.16 -21.39
CA SER A 6 12.80 15.31 -22.78
C SER A 6 13.57 14.39 -23.74
N ALA A 7 14.89 14.20 -23.56
CA ALA A 7 15.65 13.24 -24.34
C ALA A 7 15.26 11.78 -24.02
N VAL A 8 14.93 11.49 -22.77
CA VAL A 8 14.34 10.20 -22.36
C VAL A 8 12.94 10.03 -22.97
N GLY A 9 12.17 11.10 -23.19
CA GLY A 9 10.88 11.05 -23.90
C GLY A 9 11.00 10.53 -25.34
N ASP A 10 12.10 10.83 -26.03
CA ASP A 10 12.37 10.29 -27.36
C ASP A 10 12.77 8.80 -27.32
N GLU A 11 13.41 8.33 -26.23
CA GLU A 11 13.75 6.92 -25.99
C GLU A 11 12.56 6.08 -25.46
N LEU A 12 11.61 6.69 -24.74
CA LEU A 12 10.40 6.05 -24.18
C LEU A 12 9.27 5.82 -25.19
N GLY A 13 9.56 5.89 -26.50
CA GLY A 13 8.68 5.32 -27.53
C GLY A 13 7.38 6.10 -27.83
N VAL A 14 7.41 7.45 -27.81
CA VAL A 14 6.24 8.30 -28.19
C VAL A 14 5.85 8.19 -29.68
N ARG A 15 6.60 7.45 -30.52
CA ARG A 15 6.23 7.14 -31.90
C ARG A 15 5.60 5.76 -32.04
N SER A 16 4.37 5.74 -32.56
CA SER A 16 3.62 4.55 -32.96
C SER A 16 4.40 3.69 -33.95
N THR A 17 4.75 2.47 -33.54
CA THR A 17 5.11 1.35 -34.43
C THR A 17 4.62 0.05 -33.80
N ALA A 18 4.12 -0.82 -34.68
CA ALA A 18 3.32 -2.01 -34.41
C ALA A 18 4.00 -3.06 -33.51
N MET A 19 3.15 -3.85 -32.83
CA MET A 19 3.52 -5.01 -32.02
C MET A 19 4.36 -6.02 -32.82
N GLY A 20 5.65 -6.08 -32.50
CA GLY A 20 6.58 -7.11 -32.95
C GLY A 20 8.00 -6.79 -32.46
N ASP A 21 8.59 -7.71 -31.68
CA ASP A 21 10.01 -7.75 -31.28
C ASP A 21 10.50 -6.75 -30.19
N ASN A 22 9.92 -6.73 -28.98
CA ASN A 22 10.14 -5.63 -28.01
C ASN A 22 10.75 -5.95 -26.62
N TYR A 23 11.43 -7.08 -26.41
CA TYR A 23 12.08 -7.34 -25.10
C TYR A 23 13.32 -6.49 -24.84
N GLY A 24 14.13 -6.23 -25.88
CA GLY A 24 15.29 -5.33 -25.79
C GLY A 24 14.89 -3.88 -25.61
N ASP A 25 13.81 -3.46 -26.28
CA ASP A 25 13.25 -2.11 -26.24
C ASP A 25 12.68 -1.78 -24.85
N ARG A 26 11.80 -2.64 -24.30
CA ARG A 26 11.20 -2.41 -22.98
C ARG A 26 12.23 -2.29 -21.87
N ARG A 27 13.28 -3.12 -21.88
CA ARG A 27 14.32 -3.06 -20.83
C ARG A 27 15.12 -1.75 -20.91
N SER A 28 15.38 -1.26 -22.11
CA SER A 28 16.01 0.05 -22.33
C SER A 28 15.09 1.18 -21.88
N GLU A 29 13.81 1.15 -22.22
CA GLU A 29 12.80 2.12 -21.77
C GLU A 29 12.72 2.16 -20.23
N LEU A 30 12.64 0.99 -19.59
CA LEU A 30 12.66 0.88 -18.12
C LEU A 30 13.92 1.49 -17.52
N LYS A 31 15.08 1.21 -18.11
CA LYS A 31 16.35 1.75 -17.63
C LYS A 31 16.39 3.27 -17.80
N ALA A 32 15.94 3.80 -18.94
CA ALA A 32 15.88 5.23 -19.19
C ALA A 32 14.97 5.93 -18.18
N PHE A 33 13.80 5.35 -17.88
CA PHE A 33 12.91 5.82 -16.82
C PHE A 33 13.57 5.76 -15.43
N ASP A 34 14.16 4.62 -15.04
CA ASP A 34 14.85 4.43 -13.75
C ASP A 34 16.01 5.42 -13.56
N ASP A 35 16.79 5.66 -14.62
CA ASP A 35 17.92 6.59 -14.64
C ASP A 35 17.48 8.05 -14.43
N THR A 36 16.22 8.40 -14.75
CA THR A 36 15.69 9.74 -14.43
C THR A 36 15.62 10.00 -12.94
N LYS A 37 15.41 8.93 -12.14
CA LYS A 37 15.19 8.99 -10.68
C LYS A 37 14.05 9.93 -10.25
N ALA A 38 13.21 10.31 -11.20
CA ALA A 38 12.22 11.38 -11.06
C ALA A 38 10.88 10.87 -10.53
N GLY A 39 10.62 9.58 -10.73
CA GLY A 39 9.33 8.95 -10.51
C GLY A 39 8.32 9.27 -11.60
N VAL A 40 7.12 8.69 -11.50
CA VAL A 40 6.01 8.99 -12.43
C VAL A 40 5.56 10.43 -12.34
N LYS A 41 5.61 11.05 -11.15
CA LYS A 41 5.32 12.48 -10.97
C LYS A 41 6.28 13.35 -11.77
N GLY A 42 7.56 13.00 -11.81
CA GLY A 42 8.55 13.73 -12.58
C GLY A 42 8.33 13.70 -14.09
N LEU A 43 7.64 12.67 -14.62
CA LEU A 43 7.21 12.66 -16.03
C LEU A 43 6.13 13.71 -16.29
N LEU A 44 5.16 13.84 -15.38
CA LEU A 44 4.10 14.86 -15.48
C LEU A 44 4.65 16.27 -15.37
N ASP A 45 5.58 16.49 -14.43
CA ASP A 45 6.23 17.79 -14.26
C ASP A 45 7.06 18.18 -15.49
N ALA A 46 7.52 17.19 -16.26
CA ALA A 46 8.17 17.40 -17.55
C ALA A 46 7.20 17.64 -18.73
N GLY A 47 5.88 17.65 -18.48
CA GLY A 47 4.85 17.97 -19.46
C GLY A 47 4.38 16.78 -20.32
N PHE A 48 4.58 15.54 -19.86
CA PHE A 48 4.11 14.37 -20.61
C PHE A 48 2.58 14.32 -20.64
N THR A 49 2.02 14.28 -21.84
CA THR A 49 0.56 14.13 -22.08
C THR A 49 0.16 12.72 -22.50
N LYS A 50 1.13 11.81 -22.60
CA LYS A 50 0.95 10.38 -22.89
C LYS A 50 1.82 9.59 -21.95
N ILE A 51 1.32 8.44 -21.48
CA ILE A 51 2.10 7.59 -20.59
C ILE A 51 3.05 6.70 -21.41
N PRO A 52 4.29 6.49 -20.96
CA PRO A 52 5.21 5.54 -21.59
C PRO A 52 4.64 4.12 -21.64
N ARG A 53 5.01 3.35 -22.69
CA ARG A 53 4.50 1.99 -22.91
C ARG A 53 4.82 1.02 -21.78
N ILE A 54 5.87 1.27 -21.01
CA ILE A 54 6.22 0.48 -19.82
C ILE A 54 5.10 0.44 -18.77
N PHE A 55 4.19 1.43 -18.76
CA PHE A 55 3.04 1.53 -17.87
C PHE A 55 1.75 0.98 -18.48
N TYR A 56 1.75 0.58 -19.75
CA TYR A 56 0.57 -0.01 -20.37
C TYR A 56 0.25 -1.33 -19.69
N CYS A 57 -0.99 -1.47 -19.23
CA CYS A 57 -1.47 -2.59 -18.45
C CYS A 57 -2.59 -3.30 -19.24
N PRO A 58 -2.28 -4.32 -20.06
CA PRO A 58 -3.28 -5.12 -20.77
C PRO A 58 -4.40 -5.65 -19.86
N SER A 59 -4.06 -6.03 -18.62
CA SER A 59 -5.03 -6.54 -17.64
C SER A 59 -6.06 -5.49 -17.17
N ARG A 60 -5.86 -4.20 -17.50
CA ARG A 60 -6.84 -3.14 -17.25
C ARG A 60 -8.16 -3.39 -18.00
N HIS A 61 -8.11 -3.90 -19.23
CA HIS A 61 -9.32 -4.22 -19.99
C HIS A 61 -10.05 -5.46 -19.44
N ASP A 62 -9.30 -6.44 -18.93
CA ASP A 62 -9.88 -7.60 -18.27
C ASP A 62 -10.64 -7.16 -17.01
N HIS A 63 -10.05 -6.27 -16.20
CA HIS A 63 -10.69 -5.67 -15.03
C HIS A 63 -11.99 -4.92 -15.37
N GLU A 64 -11.98 -4.05 -16.39
CA GLU A 64 -13.19 -3.32 -16.81
C GLU A 64 -14.33 -4.25 -17.21
N THR A 65 -13.99 -5.38 -17.85
CA THR A 65 -14.96 -6.41 -18.24
C THR A 65 -15.50 -7.16 -17.01
N GLU A 66 -14.66 -7.45 -16.01
CA GLU A 66 -15.04 -8.09 -14.75
C GLU A 66 -15.90 -7.17 -13.85
N ALA A 67 -15.67 -5.86 -13.88
CA ALA A 67 -16.38 -4.86 -13.07
C ALA A 67 -17.78 -4.48 -13.61
N ALA A 68 -18.10 -4.82 -14.86
CA ALA A 68 -19.33 -4.40 -15.56
C ALA A 68 -20.64 -5.13 -15.15
N GLY A 69 -20.63 -5.91 -14.06
CA GLY A 69 -21.81 -6.61 -13.53
C GLY A 69 -22.70 -5.72 -12.63
N GLU A 70 -23.98 -6.10 -12.44
CA GLU A 70 -24.89 -5.42 -11.52
C GLU A 70 -24.27 -5.30 -10.11
N GLN A 71 -23.99 -4.05 -9.71
CA GLN A 71 -23.48 -3.70 -8.38
C GLN A 71 -24.63 -3.84 -7.37
N ALA A 72 -24.79 -5.03 -6.79
CA ALA A 72 -25.37 -5.11 -5.46
C ALA A 72 -24.57 -4.16 -4.54
N MET A 73 -25.24 -3.42 -3.64
CA MET A 73 -24.60 -2.55 -2.65
C MET A 73 -23.77 -3.38 -1.66
N LEU A 74 -22.63 -3.89 -2.12
CA LEU A 74 -21.62 -4.56 -1.34
C LEU A 74 -20.72 -3.46 -0.76
N SER A 75 -20.59 -3.45 0.56
CA SER A 75 -19.71 -2.53 1.28
C SER A 75 -18.85 -3.31 2.24
N ILE A 76 -17.57 -2.94 2.32
CA ILE A 76 -16.65 -3.49 3.30
C ILE A 76 -17.19 -3.25 4.73
N PRO A 77 -17.08 -4.23 5.65
CA PRO A 77 -17.48 -4.06 7.04
C PRO A 77 -16.77 -2.89 7.71
N VAL A 78 -17.50 -2.15 8.55
CA VAL A 78 -16.95 -1.06 9.37
C VAL A 78 -17.08 -1.47 10.83
N ILE A 79 -15.97 -1.44 11.56
CA ILE A 79 -15.86 -1.87 12.95
C ILE A 79 -15.56 -0.66 13.83
N ASP A 80 -16.36 -0.45 14.87
CA ASP A 80 -16.20 0.64 15.82
C ASP A 80 -15.36 0.19 17.03
N LEU A 81 -14.20 0.83 17.23
CA LEU A 81 -13.28 0.50 18.32
C LEU A 81 -13.48 1.37 19.57
N GLN A 82 -14.46 2.28 19.60
CA GLN A 82 -14.68 3.18 20.74
C GLN A 82 -14.81 2.43 22.07
N GLY A 83 -15.59 1.35 22.09
CA GLY A 83 -15.81 0.53 23.28
C GLY A 83 -14.56 -0.22 23.75
N ILE A 84 -13.61 -0.52 22.84
CA ILE A 84 -12.32 -1.13 23.19
C ILE A 84 -11.46 -0.13 23.97
N HIS A 85 -11.35 1.10 23.48
CA HIS A 85 -10.55 2.15 24.14
C HIS A 85 -11.16 2.60 25.49
N GLN A 86 -12.48 2.51 25.63
CA GLN A 86 -13.18 2.81 26.88
C GLN A 86 -13.15 1.67 27.89
N ASN A 87 -12.55 0.51 27.55
CA ASN A 87 -12.58 -0.71 28.34
C ASN A 87 -14.01 -1.16 28.73
N ASP A 88 -14.98 -0.96 27.82
CA ASP A 88 -16.36 -1.42 28.04
C ASP A 88 -16.43 -2.96 27.96
N PRO A 89 -16.76 -3.66 29.05
CA PRO A 89 -16.80 -5.12 29.08
C PRO A 89 -17.79 -5.73 28.07
N ALA A 90 -18.84 -5.00 27.70
CA ALA A 90 -19.85 -5.48 26.75
C ALA A 90 -19.41 -5.34 25.28
N SER A 91 -18.42 -4.47 25.00
CA SER A 91 -18.01 -4.15 23.64
C SER A 91 -17.01 -5.14 23.07
N ARG A 92 -16.06 -5.65 23.87
CA ARG A 92 -15.00 -6.54 23.36
C ARG A 92 -15.53 -7.81 22.66
N PRO A 93 -16.49 -8.57 23.22
CA PRO A 93 -17.02 -9.76 22.54
C PRO A 93 -17.67 -9.45 21.19
N ARG A 94 -18.43 -8.35 21.10
CA ARG A 94 -19.07 -7.92 19.84
C ARG A 94 -18.02 -7.57 18.77
N VAL A 95 -17.02 -6.78 19.15
CA VAL A 95 -15.93 -6.39 18.25
C VAL A 95 -15.15 -7.62 17.77
N ILE A 96 -14.91 -8.60 18.64
CA ILE A 96 -14.26 -9.87 18.25
C ILE A 96 -15.09 -10.61 17.19
N ASP A 97 -16.41 -10.69 17.35
CA ASP A 97 -17.29 -11.35 16.39
C ASP A 97 -17.34 -10.60 15.04
N GLU A 98 -17.34 -9.26 15.07
CA GLU A 98 -17.25 -8.41 13.87
C GLU A 98 -15.91 -8.58 13.14
N VAL A 99 -14.79 -8.55 13.87
CA VAL A 99 -13.44 -8.79 13.34
C VAL A 99 -13.34 -10.19 12.74
N ARG A 100 -13.87 -11.21 13.43
CA ARG A 100 -13.93 -12.59 12.92
C ARG A 100 -14.69 -12.64 11.60
N PHE A 101 -15.91 -12.13 11.58
CA PHE A 101 -16.76 -12.13 10.38
C PHE A 101 -16.08 -11.42 9.21
N ALA A 102 -15.55 -10.23 9.43
CA ALA A 102 -14.92 -9.47 8.36
C ALA A 102 -13.63 -10.14 7.86
N SER A 103 -12.80 -10.67 8.75
CA SER A 103 -11.55 -11.33 8.37
C SER A 103 -11.78 -12.65 7.63
N GLU A 104 -12.83 -13.42 7.99
CA GLU A 104 -13.19 -14.66 7.29
C GLU A 104 -13.88 -14.41 5.95
N LYS A 105 -14.80 -13.45 5.88
CA LYS A 105 -15.61 -13.23 4.68
C LYS A 105 -14.95 -12.29 3.69
N TRP A 106 -14.40 -11.19 4.18
CA TRP A 106 -13.91 -10.10 3.35
C TRP A 106 -12.40 -10.06 3.28
N GLY A 107 -11.68 -10.50 4.32
CA GLY A 107 -10.24 -10.26 4.45
C GLY A 107 -9.87 -8.79 4.60
N PHE A 108 -10.86 -7.91 4.65
CA PHE A 108 -10.77 -6.46 4.69
C PHE A 108 -11.86 -5.92 5.62
N PHE A 109 -11.54 -4.87 6.37
CA PHE A 109 -12.51 -4.09 7.15
C PHE A 109 -12.01 -2.68 7.40
N GLN A 110 -12.91 -1.71 7.50
CA GLN A 110 -12.57 -0.39 8.00
C GLN A 110 -12.70 -0.36 9.53
N VAL A 111 -11.82 0.35 10.21
CA VAL A 111 -11.95 0.67 11.63
C VAL A 111 -12.21 2.17 11.80
N VAL A 112 -13.10 2.51 12.73
CA VAL A 112 -13.40 3.88 13.16
C VAL A 112 -13.26 3.99 14.67
N ASN A 113 -13.14 5.22 15.18
CA ASN A 113 -12.92 5.49 16.61
C ASN A 113 -11.72 4.70 17.18
N HIS A 114 -10.69 4.49 16.37
CA HIS A 114 -9.49 3.69 16.66
C HIS A 114 -8.45 4.41 17.54
N GLY A 115 -8.80 5.56 18.13
CA GLY A 115 -7.99 6.29 19.09
C GLY A 115 -6.88 7.19 18.50
N ILE A 116 -6.61 7.13 17.20
CA ILE A 116 -5.65 8.02 16.55
C ILE A 116 -6.35 9.35 16.21
N PRO A 117 -5.81 10.52 16.62
CA PRO A 117 -6.42 11.81 16.30
C PRO A 117 -6.50 12.05 14.79
N VAL A 118 -7.62 12.60 14.32
CA VAL A 118 -7.85 12.89 12.90
C VAL A 118 -6.81 13.87 12.36
N GLU A 119 -6.33 14.78 13.20
CA GLU A 119 -5.26 15.72 12.86
C GLU A 119 -3.97 15.00 12.47
N VAL A 120 -3.63 13.89 13.15
CA VAL A 120 -2.45 13.08 12.82
C VAL A 120 -2.64 12.38 11.47
N LEU A 121 -3.85 11.88 11.18
CA LEU A 121 -4.16 11.27 9.89
C LEU A 121 -4.02 12.30 8.75
N ASN A 122 -4.61 13.48 8.93
CA ASN A 122 -4.57 14.54 7.92
C ASN A 122 -3.14 15.05 7.68
N GLN A 123 -2.39 15.32 8.75
CA GLN A 123 -0.99 15.72 8.64
C GLN A 123 -0.14 14.65 7.96
N MET A 124 -0.45 13.36 8.16
CA MET A 124 0.27 12.28 7.50
C MET A 124 0.01 12.28 5.99
N ILE A 125 -1.24 12.44 5.56
CA ILE A 125 -1.58 12.61 4.14
C ILE A 125 -0.89 13.83 3.54
N ASP A 126 -0.93 14.97 4.22
CA ASP A 126 -0.29 16.20 3.75
C ASP A 126 1.23 16.06 3.68
N GLY A 127 1.87 15.47 4.70
CA GLY A 127 3.31 15.24 4.70
C GLY A 127 3.78 14.31 3.57
N VAL A 128 3.00 13.26 3.24
CA VAL A 128 3.30 12.43 2.06
C VAL A 128 3.17 13.24 0.79
N ARG A 129 2.09 14.02 0.65
CA ARG A 129 1.87 14.88 -0.53
C ARG A 129 3.02 15.87 -0.70
N GLU A 130 3.39 16.58 0.36
CA GLU A 130 4.49 17.55 0.35
C GLU A 130 5.81 16.93 -0.08
N PHE A 131 6.13 15.71 0.37
CA PHE A 131 7.32 15.00 -0.08
C PHE A 131 7.32 14.73 -1.59
N HIS A 132 6.20 14.23 -2.14
CA HIS A 132 6.13 13.86 -3.55
C HIS A 132 6.07 15.08 -4.49
N GLU A 133 5.59 16.21 -3.99
CA GLU A 133 5.56 17.53 -4.65
C GLU A 133 6.85 18.36 -4.48
N LEU A 134 7.87 17.84 -3.77
CA LEU A 134 9.18 18.47 -3.71
C LEU A 134 9.80 18.64 -5.10
N ASP A 135 10.69 19.63 -5.21
CA ASP A 135 11.58 19.75 -6.36
C ASP A 135 12.31 18.42 -6.61
N ILE A 136 12.39 18.05 -7.89
CA ILE A 136 12.95 16.79 -8.34
C ILE A 136 14.38 16.55 -7.81
N GLU A 137 15.20 17.58 -7.67
CA GLU A 137 16.58 17.43 -7.18
C GLU A 137 16.63 17.02 -5.72
N LEU A 138 15.73 17.56 -4.89
CA LEU A 138 15.60 17.18 -3.49
C LEU A 138 15.05 15.76 -3.36
N LYS A 139 14.03 15.41 -4.17
CA LYS A 139 13.43 14.07 -4.14
C LYS A 139 14.41 12.97 -4.61
N LYS A 140 15.28 13.29 -5.57
CA LYS A 140 16.31 12.36 -6.09
C LYS A 140 17.33 11.92 -5.05
N GLU A 141 17.58 12.71 -4.01
CA GLU A 141 18.48 12.31 -2.91
C GLU A 141 17.98 11.05 -2.18
N PHE A 142 16.66 10.85 -2.18
CA PHE A 142 16.02 9.68 -1.61
C PHE A 142 15.90 8.53 -2.61
N TYR A 143 16.08 8.76 -3.91
CA TYR A 143 15.93 7.71 -4.91
C TYR A 143 16.94 6.58 -4.70
N SER A 144 16.45 5.34 -4.59
CA SER A 144 17.34 4.19 -4.44
C SER A 144 16.70 2.89 -4.90
N ARG A 145 17.52 2.05 -5.56
CA ARG A 145 17.24 0.63 -5.80
C ARG A 145 17.95 -0.28 -4.78
N ASP A 146 18.71 0.30 -3.84
CA ASP A 146 19.28 -0.42 -2.70
C ASP A 146 18.25 -0.50 -1.56
N PHE A 147 17.67 -1.69 -1.41
CA PHE A 147 16.64 -2.00 -0.41
C PHE A 147 17.20 -2.35 0.98
N ALA A 148 18.51 -2.19 1.18
CA ALA A 148 19.12 -2.21 2.51
C ALA A 148 18.96 -0.86 3.24
N ARG A 149 18.75 0.25 2.50
CA ARG A 149 18.46 1.57 3.08
C ARG A 149 17.17 1.53 3.91
N LYS A 150 17.17 2.27 5.03
CA LYS A 150 15.98 2.42 5.88
C LYS A 150 14.92 3.33 5.26
N VAL A 151 15.36 4.37 4.54
CA VAL A 151 14.50 5.36 3.88
C VAL A 151 14.94 5.55 2.45
N PHE A 152 14.00 5.42 1.51
CA PHE A 152 14.26 5.57 0.08
C PHE A 152 12.97 5.76 -0.71
N PHE A 153 13.10 6.38 -1.88
CA PHE A 153 12.05 6.67 -2.83
C PHE A 153 12.22 5.83 -4.10
N MET A 154 11.10 5.38 -4.67
CA MET A 154 11.06 4.68 -5.97
C MET A 154 9.66 4.78 -6.59
N SER A 155 9.50 4.36 -7.85
CA SER A 155 8.18 4.12 -8.44
C SER A 155 7.70 2.67 -8.30
N ASN A 156 8.52 1.71 -8.74
CA ASN A 156 8.13 0.30 -8.83
C ASN A 156 9.24 -0.60 -8.30
N ARG A 157 8.96 -1.44 -7.28
CA ARG A 157 9.97 -2.30 -6.63
C ARG A 157 10.53 -3.36 -7.58
N ASP A 158 9.65 -4.04 -8.26
CA ASP A 158 9.87 -5.20 -9.13
C ASP A 158 9.87 -4.84 -10.63
N MET A 159 10.02 -3.55 -10.97
CA MET A 159 9.92 -3.01 -12.33
C MET A 159 10.66 -3.79 -13.43
N TYR A 160 11.83 -4.37 -13.12
CA TYR A 160 12.65 -5.15 -14.06
C TYR A 160 12.24 -6.63 -14.20
N HIS A 161 11.37 -7.11 -13.32
CA HIS A 161 10.86 -8.48 -13.28
C HIS A 161 9.37 -8.54 -13.66
N SER A 162 8.63 -7.48 -13.40
CA SER A 162 7.20 -7.39 -13.69
C SER A 162 6.95 -7.07 -15.15
N LEU A 163 5.91 -7.71 -15.68
CA LEU A 163 5.46 -7.52 -17.06
C LEU A 163 4.96 -6.09 -17.30
N GLU A 164 4.45 -5.45 -16.24
CA GLU A 164 3.76 -4.16 -16.27
C GLU A 164 4.27 -3.30 -15.10
N ALA A 165 4.50 -2.00 -15.32
CA ALA A 165 4.84 -1.06 -14.27
C ALA A 165 3.58 -0.31 -13.82
N ASN A 166 3.49 0.01 -12.52
CA ASN A 166 2.37 0.75 -11.97
C ASN A 166 2.59 2.27 -12.10
N TRP A 167 1.50 3.01 -12.30
CA TRP A 167 1.47 4.47 -12.29
C TRP A 167 1.47 5.02 -10.87
N LYS A 168 2.59 4.82 -10.16
CA LYS A 168 2.72 5.17 -8.73
C LYS A 168 4.16 5.47 -8.36
N ASP A 169 4.29 6.37 -7.40
CA ASP A 169 5.51 6.71 -6.68
C ASP A 169 5.38 6.32 -5.20
N THR A 170 6.46 5.92 -4.55
CA THR A 170 6.45 5.44 -3.16
C THR A 170 7.70 5.88 -2.41
N LEU A 171 7.50 6.56 -1.28
CA LEU A 171 8.50 6.70 -0.23
C LEU A 171 8.36 5.52 0.72
N VAL A 172 9.45 4.80 0.97
CA VAL A 172 9.52 3.64 1.85
C VAL A 172 10.29 4.01 3.10
N CYS A 173 9.71 3.72 4.27
CA CYS A 173 10.32 3.94 5.57
C CYS A 173 10.26 2.64 6.41
N TYR A 174 11.41 2.03 6.70
CA TYR A 174 11.51 0.93 7.67
C TYR A 174 11.52 1.49 9.09
N VAL A 175 10.35 1.58 9.74
CA VAL A 175 10.18 2.28 11.02
C VAL A 175 10.35 1.39 12.25
N ALA A 176 10.32 0.06 12.09
CA ALA A 176 10.61 -0.88 13.17
C ALA A 176 11.25 -2.18 12.63
N PRO A 177 12.07 -2.90 13.43
CA PRO A 177 12.38 -2.64 14.85
C PRO A 177 13.48 -1.58 15.08
N ASP A 178 14.19 -1.19 14.04
CA ASP A 178 15.31 -0.24 14.10
C ASP A 178 14.96 1.01 13.26
N PRO A 179 14.23 1.99 13.84
CA PRO A 179 13.75 3.16 13.11
C PRO A 179 14.90 3.94 12.46
N PRO A 180 14.61 4.71 11.38
CA PRO A 180 15.59 5.60 10.80
C PRO A 180 15.95 6.72 11.78
N LYS A 181 17.19 7.21 11.69
CA LYS A 181 17.55 8.46 12.37
C LYS A 181 16.73 9.61 11.80
N PRO A 182 16.45 10.67 12.58
CA PRO A 182 15.71 11.82 12.09
C PRO A 182 16.25 12.34 10.76
N GLU A 183 17.57 12.46 10.61
CA GLU A 183 18.22 13.02 9.41
C GLU A 183 18.06 12.16 8.16
N GLU A 184 17.73 10.87 8.30
CA GLU A 184 17.47 9.96 7.18
C GLU A 184 16.06 10.14 6.60
N LEU A 185 15.13 10.75 7.34
CA LEU A 185 13.78 11.05 6.88
C LEU A 185 13.72 12.42 6.18
N PRO A 186 12.88 12.56 5.13
CA PRO A 186 12.66 13.85 4.48
C PRO A 186 12.16 14.89 5.49
N SER A 187 12.77 16.07 5.48
CA SER A 187 12.47 17.12 6.47
C SER A 187 10.99 17.51 6.51
N VAL A 188 10.32 17.53 5.35
CA VAL A 188 8.91 17.90 5.19
C VAL A 188 7.93 16.95 5.89
N CYS A 189 8.28 15.68 6.07
CA CYS A 189 7.37 14.68 6.65
C CYS A 189 7.96 13.91 7.83
N ARG A 190 9.17 14.25 8.27
CA ARG A 190 9.92 13.53 9.31
C ARG A 190 9.17 13.38 10.62
N GLU A 191 8.63 14.48 11.16
CA GLU A 191 7.97 14.47 12.46
C GLU A 191 6.70 13.61 12.38
N ILE A 192 5.88 13.86 11.36
CA ILE A 192 4.60 13.16 11.21
C ILE A 192 4.76 11.68 10.88
N VAL A 193 5.75 11.26 10.09
CA VAL A 193 6.06 9.84 9.85
C VAL A 193 6.34 9.13 11.18
N ASN A 194 7.12 9.74 12.06
CA ASN A 194 7.46 9.15 13.36
C ASN A 194 6.26 9.11 14.30
N ASP A 195 5.43 10.15 14.34
CA ASP A 195 4.30 10.19 15.26
C ASP A 195 3.14 9.30 14.79
N TYR A 196 2.85 9.29 13.49
CA TYR A 196 1.87 8.39 12.89
C TYR A 196 2.26 6.91 13.08
N SER A 197 3.52 6.55 12.82
CA SER A 197 3.98 5.15 12.96
C SER A 197 3.87 4.62 14.38
N LYS A 198 4.12 5.43 15.41
CA LYS A 198 3.90 5.04 16.82
C LYS A 198 2.41 4.75 17.09
N GLN A 199 1.54 5.65 16.66
CA GLN A 199 0.09 5.51 16.87
C GLN A 199 -0.47 4.27 16.17
N VAL A 200 -0.03 4.02 14.94
CA VAL A 200 -0.44 2.83 14.18
C VAL A 200 0.17 1.56 14.75
N MET A 201 1.36 1.61 15.35
CA MET A 201 1.95 0.47 16.07
C MET A 201 1.09 0.08 17.28
N ASP A 202 0.64 1.07 18.07
CA ASP A 202 -0.27 0.82 19.20
C ASP A 202 -1.61 0.24 18.74
N LEU A 203 -2.20 0.79 17.67
CA LEU A 203 -3.40 0.23 17.04
C LEU A 203 -3.16 -1.20 16.52
N GLY A 204 -2.01 -1.46 15.91
CA GLY A 204 -1.62 -2.79 15.44
C GLY A 204 -1.62 -3.81 16.57
N PHE A 205 -1.12 -3.47 17.76
CA PHE A 205 -1.20 -4.37 18.92
C PHE A 205 -2.64 -4.69 19.32
N ILE A 206 -3.52 -3.68 19.35
CA ILE A 206 -4.95 -3.88 19.66
C ILE A 206 -5.59 -4.82 18.63
N LEU A 207 -5.32 -4.60 17.34
CA LEU A 207 -5.84 -5.44 16.26
C LEU A 207 -5.34 -6.88 16.36
N PHE A 208 -4.06 -7.09 16.68
CA PHE A 208 -3.51 -8.44 16.89
C PHE A 208 -4.14 -9.16 18.08
N GLU A 209 -4.50 -8.44 19.15
CA GLU A 209 -5.24 -9.04 20.26
C GLU A 209 -6.65 -9.48 19.84
N LEU A 210 -7.38 -8.59 19.16
CA LEU A 210 -8.73 -8.89 18.65
C LEU A 210 -8.70 -10.06 17.66
N LEU A 211 -7.73 -10.10 16.75
CA LEU A 211 -7.55 -11.21 15.79
C LEU A 211 -7.19 -12.51 16.50
N SER A 212 -6.35 -12.47 17.54
CA SER A 212 -6.02 -13.66 18.33
C SER A 212 -7.27 -14.24 19.01
N GLU A 213 -8.11 -13.39 19.60
CA GLU A 213 -9.36 -13.80 20.24
C GLU A 213 -10.42 -14.24 19.22
N ALA A 214 -10.45 -13.61 18.03
CA ALA A 214 -11.27 -14.04 16.90
C ALA A 214 -10.87 -15.43 16.39
N LEU A 215 -9.63 -15.86 16.59
CA LEU A 215 -9.19 -17.24 16.32
C LEU A 215 -9.50 -18.21 17.47
N GLY A 216 -10.08 -17.73 18.59
CA GLY A 216 -10.29 -18.51 19.80
C GLY A 216 -9.01 -18.77 20.60
N LEU A 217 -7.97 -17.94 20.39
CA LEU A 217 -6.68 -18.06 21.04
C LEU A 217 -6.54 -17.06 22.19
N ASN A 218 -5.46 -17.17 22.96
CA ASN A 218 -5.11 -16.15 23.95
C ASN A 218 -4.85 -14.80 23.25
N SER A 219 -5.29 -13.69 23.84
CA SER A 219 -5.14 -12.34 23.26
C SER A 219 -3.71 -12.00 22.83
N ASN A 220 -2.70 -12.49 23.53
CA ASN A 220 -1.30 -12.21 23.20
C ASN A 220 -0.70 -13.19 22.17
N HIS A 221 -1.48 -14.10 21.57
CA HIS A 221 -0.94 -15.18 20.73
C HIS A 221 -0.12 -14.64 19.55
N LEU A 222 -0.71 -13.80 18.69
CA LEU A 222 -0.04 -13.25 17.52
C LEU A 222 1.12 -12.31 17.90
N LYS A 223 0.98 -11.57 19.00
CA LYS A 223 2.06 -10.75 19.56
C LYS A 223 3.26 -11.60 19.98
N ASN A 224 3.02 -12.73 20.65
CA ASN A 224 4.05 -13.68 21.09
C ASN A 224 4.69 -14.48 19.93
N MET A 225 4.12 -14.39 18.73
CA MET A 225 4.67 -14.89 17.48
C MET A 225 5.51 -13.85 16.73
N ASP A 226 5.74 -12.67 17.33
CA ASP A 226 6.50 -11.56 16.76
C ASP A 226 5.85 -10.97 15.49
N CYS A 227 4.52 -11.12 15.32
CA CYS A 227 3.79 -10.64 14.14
C CYS A 227 3.79 -9.10 14.00
N ALA A 228 4.00 -8.38 15.11
CA ALA A 228 3.97 -6.92 15.19
C ALA A 228 5.36 -6.28 15.27
N GLU A 229 6.45 -7.04 15.13
CA GLU A 229 7.81 -6.57 15.45
C GLU A 229 8.51 -5.82 14.31
N GLY A 230 8.12 -6.06 13.06
CA GLY A 230 8.61 -5.33 11.90
C GLY A 230 7.52 -4.45 11.32
N LEU A 231 7.78 -3.16 11.14
CA LEU A 231 6.84 -2.23 10.53
C LEU A 231 7.52 -1.52 9.35
N ILE A 232 6.87 -1.59 8.19
CA ILE A 232 7.26 -0.91 6.97
C ILE A 232 6.15 0.08 6.64
N GLN A 233 6.47 1.37 6.60
CA GLN A 233 5.55 2.39 6.14
C GLN A 233 5.80 2.66 4.65
N LEU A 234 4.76 2.47 3.85
CA LEU A 234 4.74 2.81 2.43
C LEU A 234 3.88 4.06 2.24
N CYS A 235 4.49 5.12 1.71
CA CYS A 235 3.86 6.40 1.45
C CYS A 235 3.69 6.55 -0.06
N HIS A 236 2.54 6.08 -0.56
CA HIS A 236 2.18 6.02 -1.96
C HIS A 236 1.62 7.36 -2.45
N TYR A 237 2.02 7.70 -3.67
CA TYR A 237 1.49 8.83 -4.43
C TYR A 237 1.14 8.36 -5.82
N TYR A 238 -0.10 8.57 -6.20
CA TYR A 238 -0.66 8.23 -7.51
C TYR A 238 -0.94 9.55 -8.22
N PRO A 239 -0.01 10.06 -9.05
CA PRO A 239 -0.24 11.30 -9.76
C PRO A 239 -1.40 11.16 -10.75
N ALA A 240 -2.06 12.28 -11.07
CA ALA A 240 -3.09 12.31 -12.11
C ALA A 240 -2.57 11.69 -13.42
N CYS A 241 -3.30 10.72 -13.98
CA CYS A 241 -2.87 10.02 -15.18
C CYS A 241 -3.50 10.65 -16.44
N PRO A 242 -2.73 10.96 -17.50
CA PRO A 242 -3.29 11.50 -18.74
C PRO A 242 -4.01 10.44 -19.58
N GLU A 243 -3.72 9.16 -19.37
CA GLU A 243 -4.33 8.02 -20.07
C GLU A 243 -4.74 6.93 -19.05
N PRO A 244 -5.71 7.22 -18.14
CA PRO A 244 -6.03 6.34 -17.01
C PRO A 244 -6.56 4.97 -17.46
N ASP A 245 -7.22 4.89 -18.63
CA ASP A 245 -7.75 3.64 -19.19
C ASP A 245 -6.66 2.67 -19.69
N LEU A 246 -5.39 3.10 -19.73
CA LEU A 246 -4.27 2.29 -20.21
C LEU A 246 -3.38 1.74 -19.09
N THR A 247 -3.60 2.10 -17.83
CA THR A 247 -2.69 1.74 -16.73
C THR A 247 -3.42 1.46 -15.42
N LEU A 248 -2.65 1.05 -14.41
CA LEU A 248 -3.11 0.87 -13.03
C LEU A 248 -2.21 1.64 -12.08
N GLY A 249 -2.80 2.25 -11.05
CA GLY A 249 -2.05 2.82 -9.94
C GLY A 249 -1.33 1.74 -9.13
N THR A 250 -1.98 0.60 -8.90
CA THR A 250 -1.34 -0.62 -8.37
C THR A 250 -2.08 -1.82 -8.91
N GLY A 251 -1.38 -2.74 -9.56
CA GLY A 251 -1.96 -3.96 -10.13
C GLY A 251 -2.49 -4.94 -9.09
N LYS A 252 -3.20 -5.96 -9.58
CA LYS A 252 -3.79 -7.04 -8.78
C LYS A 252 -2.73 -7.75 -7.93
N HIS A 253 -2.86 -7.68 -6.60
CA HIS A 253 -1.94 -8.34 -5.67
C HIS A 253 -2.61 -8.72 -4.34
N THR A 254 -2.00 -9.67 -3.63
CA THR A 254 -2.21 -9.90 -2.19
C THR A 254 -1.00 -9.38 -1.41
N ASP A 255 -1.20 -9.12 -0.12
CA ASP A 255 -0.14 -8.59 0.74
C ASP A 255 0.67 -9.70 1.40
N GLY A 256 1.99 -9.71 1.17
CA GLY A 256 2.94 -10.57 1.88
C GLY A 256 3.25 -10.10 3.30
N THR A 257 2.22 -9.85 4.11
CA THR A 257 2.29 -9.28 5.47
C THR A 257 1.44 -10.11 6.45
N PHE A 258 1.41 -9.76 7.74
CA PHE A 258 0.37 -10.31 8.64
C PHE A 258 -0.93 -9.53 8.50
N ILE A 259 -0.85 -8.23 8.78
CA ILE A 259 -1.89 -7.25 8.48
C ILE A 259 -1.26 -6.01 7.88
N THR A 260 -2.05 -5.29 7.11
CA THR A 260 -1.74 -3.96 6.60
C THR A 260 -2.80 -3.00 7.12
N ILE A 261 -2.37 -1.81 7.57
CA ILE A 261 -3.23 -0.72 8.03
C ILE A 261 -3.04 0.44 7.06
N LEU A 262 -4.07 0.75 6.30
CA LEU A 262 -4.08 1.71 5.20
C LEU A 262 -4.90 2.96 5.58
N LEU A 263 -4.28 4.11 5.41
CA LEU A 263 -4.89 5.44 5.40
C LEU A 263 -4.96 5.93 3.96
N GLN A 264 -6.16 6.34 3.54
CA GLN A 264 -6.43 6.91 2.22
C GLN A 264 -6.80 8.39 2.35
N ASP A 265 -6.50 9.18 1.32
CA ASP A 265 -7.15 10.48 1.15
C ASP A 265 -8.62 10.31 0.69
N GLN A 266 -9.29 11.43 0.39
CA GLN A 266 -10.70 11.42 -0.02
C GLN A 266 -10.92 11.22 -1.53
N THR A 267 -9.87 10.94 -2.30
CA THR A 267 -9.96 10.74 -3.75
C THR A 267 -10.50 9.35 -4.09
N GLY A 268 -10.12 8.34 -3.30
CA GLY A 268 -10.47 6.93 -3.52
C GLY A 268 -9.69 6.32 -4.67
N GLY A 269 -10.12 5.16 -5.16
CA GLY A 269 -9.43 4.42 -6.23
C GLY A 269 -9.07 2.99 -5.87
N LEU A 270 -9.16 2.63 -4.58
CA LEU A 270 -8.99 1.27 -4.11
C LEU A 270 -10.21 0.41 -4.43
N GLU A 271 -9.96 -0.75 -5.04
CA GLU A 271 -10.96 -1.81 -5.19
C GLU A 271 -10.41 -3.12 -4.60
N VAL A 272 -11.31 -3.93 -4.03
CA VAL A 272 -11.00 -5.24 -3.48
C VAL A 272 -11.79 -6.31 -4.20
N LEU A 273 -11.20 -7.49 -4.39
CA LEU A 273 -11.90 -8.62 -4.99
C LEU A 273 -12.68 -9.38 -3.92
N TYR A 274 -14.02 -9.33 -3.99
CA TYR A 274 -14.92 -10.08 -3.12
C TYR A 274 -15.92 -10.87 -3.95
N ASP A 275 -16.04 -12.17 -3.68
CA ASP A 275 -16.93 -13.09 -4.41
C ASP A 275 -16.79 -13.01 -5.95
N ASN A 276 -15.53 -13.00 -6.42
CA ASN A 276 -15.13 -12.83 -7.83
C ASN A 276 -15.64 -11.53 -8.49
N ARG A 277 -15.86 -10.49 -7.68
CA ARG A 277 -16.25 -9.15 -8.16
C ARG A 277 -15.35 -8.10 -7.54
N TRP A 278 -14.96 -7.12 -8.34
CA TRP A 278 -14.27 -5.94 -7.82
C TRP A 278 -15.27 -5.02 -7.13
N VAL A 279 -14.97 -4.68 -5.88
CA VAL A 279 -15.80 -3.83 -5.01
C VAL A 279 -15.00 -2.59 -4.68
N ASN A 280 -15.54 -1.43 -5.06
CA ASN A 280 -14.97 -0.14 -4.72
C ASN A 280 -15.01 0.09 -3.21
N VAL A 281 -13.92 0.60 -2.66
CA VAL A 281 -13.78 0.96 -1.25
C VAL A 281 -13.79 2.48 -1.13
N PRO A 282 -14.95 3.10 -0.89
CA PRO A 282 -15.00 4.53 -0.70
C PRO A 282 -14.19 4.92 0.54
N PRO A 283 -13.29 5.91 0.45
CA PRO A 283 -12.66 6.48 1.62
C PRO A 283 -13.71 6.98 2.61
N LYS A 284 -13.40 6.86 3.89
CA LYS A 284 -14.24 7.35 4.97
C LYS A 284 -13.42 8.23 5.90
N ASP A 285 -13.92 9.43 6.17
CA ASP A 285 -13.27 10.38 7.06
C ASP A 285 -12.91 9.74 8.41
N GLY A 286 -11.63 9.82 8.77
CA GLY A 286 -11.11 9.29 10.04
C GLY A 286 -11.18 7.76 10.15
N ALA A 287 -11.34 7.03 9.06
CA ALA A 287 -11.28 5.57 9.06
C ALA A 287 -9.90 5.07 8.56
N LEU A 288 -9.51 3.90 9.04
CA LEU A 288 -8.37 3.15 8.52
C LEU A 288 -8.87 1.82 7.96
N LEU A 289 -8.40 1.43 6.77
CA LEU A 289 -8.68 0.12 6.22
C LEU A 289 -7.63 -0.88 6.74
N VAL A 290 -8.10 -2.02 7.23
CA VAL A 290 -7.26 -3.14 7.65
C VAL A 290 -7.47 -4.28 6.68
N ASN A 291 -6.39 -4.88 6.19
CA ASN A 291 -6.45 -6.11 5.41
C ASN A 291 -5.56 -7.20 5.97
N ILE A 292 -6.03 -8.43 5.80
CA ILE A 292 -5.31 -9.64 6.18
C ILE A 292 -4.30 -9.96 5.07
N GLY A 293 -3.06 -10.22 5.48
CA GLY A 293 -1.99 -10.64 4.59
C GLY A 293 -1.70 -12.14 4.65
N ASP A 294 -0.94 -12.60 3.66
CA ASP A 294 -0.65 -14.00 3.40
C ASP A 294 0.07 -14.69 4.57
N PHE A 295 0.87 -13.96 5.35
CA PHE A 295 1.55 -14.52 6.52
C PHE A 295 0.58 -14.83 7.65
N LEU A 296 -0.44 -13.98 7.86
CA LEU A 296 -1.45 -14.27 8.88
C LEU A 296 -2.31 -15.44 8.43
N GLN A 297 -2.80 -15.43 7.19
CA GLN A 297 -3.57 -16.54 6.63
C GLN A 297 -2.84 -17.89 6.78
N ALA A 298 -1.54 -17.94 6.48
CA ALA A 298 -0.74 -19.15 6.62
C ALA A 298 -0.49 -19.56 8.09
N SER A 299 -0.43 -18.60 9.02
CA SER A 299 -0.20 -18.87 10.44
C SER A 299 -1.45 -19.38 11.19
N CYS A 300 -2.64 -19.16 10.64
CA CYS A 300 -3.92 -19.60 11.18
C CYS A 300 -4.16 -21.09 10.87
N TYR A 301 -3.56 -22.00 11.64
CA TYR A 301 -3.80 -23.46 11.55
C TYR A 301 -5.19 -23.93 12.04
N THR A 302 -6.10 -22.99 12.32
CA THR A 302 -7.41 -23.26 12.91
C THR A 302 -8.47 -23.55 11.83
N LYS A 303 -9.60 -24.18 12.21
CA LYS A 303 -10.78 -24.38 11.32
C LYS A 303 -11.38 -23.07 10.77
N ILE A 304 -10.94 -21.93 11.32
CA ILE A 304 -11.27 -20.57 10.90
C ILE A 304 -10.14 -20.10 9.99
N ILE A 305 -10.48 -19.80 8.73
CA ILE A 305 -9.55 -19.32 7.71
C ILE A 305 -9.82 -17.84 7.49
N PHE A 306 -8.84 -17.00 7.79
CA PHE A 306 -8.82 -15.63 7.28
C PHE A 306 -8.32 -15.66 5.84
N ASN A 307 -8.92 -14.83 4.99
CA ASN A 307 -8.62 -14.83 3.56
C ASN A 307 -7.84 -13.56 3.19
N SER A 308 -6.70 -13.72 2.53
CA SER A 308 -6.13 -12.63 1.73
C SER A 308 -6.91 -12.50 0.44
N TYR A 309 -7.34 -11.28 0.11
CA TYR A 309 -7.96 -11.00 -1.18
C TYR A 309 -7.12 -10.03 -1.99
N PHE A 310 -7.39 -10.04 -3.30
CA PHE A 310 -6.73 -9.14 -4.21
C PHE A 310 -7.19 -7.70 -4.02
N SER A 311 -6.26 -6.76 -4.14
CA SER A 311 -6.56 -5.35 -4.28
C SER A 311 -5.92 -4.76 -5.53
N ILE A 312 -6.49 -3.64 -5.98
CA ILE A 312 -6.06 -2.84 -7.13
C ILE A 312 -6.28 -1.37 -6.78
N THR A 313 -5.44 -0.48 -7.32
CA THR A 313 -5.68 0.97 -7.24
C THR A 313 -5.82 1.51 -8.65
N LEU A 314 -6.93 2.17 -8.93
CA LEU A 314 -7.21 2.79 -10.22
C LEU A 314 -6.49 4.15 -10.33
N PRO A 315 -5.88 4.46 -11.48
CA PRO A 315 -5.36 5.79 -11.72
C PRO A 315 -6.53 6.74 -11.90
N LEU A 316 -6.47 7.91 -11.25
CA LEU A 316 -7.53 8.90 -11.29
C LEU A 316 -7.10 10.15 -12.05
N MET A 317 -8.09 10.96 -12.43
CA MET A 317 -7.89 12.28 -13.05
C MET A 317 -7.32 13.31 -12.04
N ASN A 318 -7.39 12.99 -10.74
CA ASN A 318 -6.78 13.74 -9.65
C ASN A 318 -5.69 12.88 -9.00
N SER A 319 -4.74 13.51 -8.32
CA SER A 319 -3.76 12.75 -7.54
C SER A 319 -4.39 12.13 -6.29
N GLU A 320 -4.01 10.90 -6.01
CA GLU A 320 -4.39 10.18 -4.79
C GLU A 320 -3.14 9.98 -3.91
N VAL A 321 -3.33 10.15 -2.60
CA VAL A 321 -2.33 9.83 -1.59
C VAL A 321 -2.85 8.69 -0.72
N GLN A 322 -2.01 7.66 -0.58
CA GLN A 322 -2.25 6.59 0.38
C GLN A 322 -1.00 6.37 1.23
N THR A 323 -1.18 6.07 2.51
CA THR A 323 -0.09 5.52 3.32
C THR A 323 -0.54 4.27 4.01
N ASN A 324 0.26 3.21 3.91
CA ASN A 324 0.02 2.00 4.66
C ASN A 324 1.21 1.65 5.54
N ILE A 325 0.91 0.98 6.65
CA ILE A 325 1.88 0.33 7.50
C ILE A 325 1.64 -1.17 7.43
N GLN A 326 2.68 -1.87 6.98
CA GLN A 326 2.72 -3.31 6.80
C GLN A 326 3.44 -3.96 7.97
N THR A 327 2.80 -4.96 8.58
CA THR A 327 3.37 -5.72 9.69
C THR A 327 4.10 -6.96 9.18
N THR A 328 5.31 -7.17 9.69
CA THR A 328 6.23 -8.24 9.28
C THR A 328 6.94 -8.82 10.51
N THR A 329 7.63 -9.95 10.35
CA THR A 329 8.52 -10.48 11.39
C THR A 329 9.83 -9.67 11.44
N LYS A 330 10.59 -9.74 12.55
CA LYS A 330 11.98 -9.23 12.61
C LYS A 330 12.80 -9.74 11.41
N LYS A 331 13.34 -8.82 10.61
CA LYS A 331 14.12 -9.09 9.38
C LYS A 331 15.26 -10.09 9.68
N LYS A 332 15.29 -11.20 8.92
CA LYS A 332 16.37 -12.21 8.80
C LYS A 332 16.94 -12.82 10.08
N SER A 333 16.09 -13.39 10.93
CA SER A 333 16.53 -14.50 11.77
C SER A 333 15.85 -15.77 11.28
N THR A 334 16.63 -16.76 10.86
CA THR A 334 16.19 -18.15 10.66
C THR A 334 15.61 -18.78 11.94
N HIS A 335 15.55 -18.02 13.04
CA HIS A 335 14.96 -18.41 14.32
C HIS A 335 13.62 -17.72 14.60
N SER A 336 13.07 -16.89 13.69
CA SER A 336 11.69 -16.45 13.81
C SER A 336 10.80 -17.71 13.87
N LYS A 337 9.97 -17.82 14.92
CA LYS A 337 9.07 -18.97 15.11
C LYS A 337 8.22 -19.23 13.87
N VAL A 338 7.87 -18.17 13.15
CA VAL A 338 7.10 -18.17 11.90
C VAL A 338 7.82 -18.97 10.80
N PHE A 339 9.14 -18.83 10.64
CA PHE A 339 9.89 -19.55 9.59
C PHE A 339 10.08 -21.04 9.88
N ARG A 340 10.08 -21.46 11.14
CA ARG A 340 10.11 -22.90 11.51
C ARG A 340 8.84 -23.64 11.09
N PHE A 341 7.79 -22.93 10.71
CA PHE A 341 6.57 -23.51 10.18
C PHE A 341 6.59 -23.67 8.65
N PHE A 342 7.53 -23.01 7.95
CA PHE A 342 7.67 -23.03 6.49
C PHE A 342 8.84 -23.90 5.99
N THR A 343 9.62 -24.51 6.89
CA THR A 343 10.68 -25.50 6.60
C THR A 343 10.42 -26.77 7.41
#